data_AF-A0A1J4KYK2-F1
#
_entry.id   AF-A0A1J4KYK2-F1
#
_cell.length_a   1.000
_cell.length_b   1.000
_cell.length_c   1.000
_cell.angle_alpha   90.00
_cell.angle_beta   90.00
_cell.angle_gamma   90.00
#
_symmetry.space_group_name_H-M   'P 1'
#
loop_
_entity.id
_entity.type
_entity.pdbx_description
1 polymer ?
#
loop_
_entity_poly.entity_id
_entity_poly.type
_entity_poly.pdbx_seq_one_letter_code
_entity_poly.pdbx_strand_id
1 'polypeptide(L)'
;MYIPDTEIGELKSLQASIIDAIEKIDNQSTTELHEIQDIQERIRTATDKSTDGFTLISPLAVCDICHSNLHAQEFMFFPCGHAFHTECYNSKLKNDFNDRKLMMDFNPGTQKFTVTNHKLCLICSISSVELIGVPYFTYYQLQEMNASQLEPFKGRPVLITDDRNENDDEYDNSEDY
;
A
#
# COMPACT_ATOMS: atom_id res chain seq x y z
N MET A 1 -0.30 53.88 -48.41
CA MET A 1 0.28 52.53 -48.59
C MET A 1 -0.91 51.60 -48.81
N TYR A 2 -1.08 51.10 -50.04
CA TYR A 2 -2.19 50.23 -50.40
C TYR A 2 -1.71 48.79 -50.24
N ILE A 3 -2.39 48.01 -49.41
CA ILE A 3 -2.13 46.58 -49.27
C ILE A 3 -2.92 45.90 -50.38
N PRO A 4 -2.28 45.13 -51.27
CA PRO A 4 -2.97 44.38 -52.31
C PRO A 4 -4.03 43.44 -51.72
N ASP A 5 -5.20 43.36 -52.36
CA ASP A 5 -6.30 42.47 -51.93
C ASP A 5 -5.88 40.99 -51.84
N THR A 6 -4.82 40.60 -52.55
CA THR A 6 -4.21 39.27 -52.49
C THR A 6 -3.58 38.97 -51.12
N GLU A 7 -2.88 39.94 -50.52
CA GLU A 7 -2.26 39.77 -49.19
C GLU A 7 -3.32 39.66 -48.08
N ILE A 8 -4.46 40.35 -48.25
CA ILE A 8 -5.61 40.26 -47.33
C ILE A 8 -6.26 38.87 -47.40
N GLY A 9 -6.30 38.26 -48.58
CA GLY A 9 -6.80 36.88 -48.76
C GLY A 9 -5.92 35.84 -48.06
N GLU A 10 -4.60 35.96 -48.22
CA GLU A 10 -3.62 35.08 -47.57
C GLU A 10 -3.67 35.18 -46.04
N LEU A 11 -3.80 36.40 -45.50
CA LEU A 11 -3.97 36.64 -44.06
C LEU A 11 -5.23 35.96 -43.49
N LYS A 12 -6.35 36.02 -44.20
CA LYS A 12 -7.59 35.35 -43.77
C LYS A 12 -7.46 33.83 -43.81
N SER A 13 -6.79 33.28 -44.82
CA SER A 13 -6.52 31.85 -44.92
C SER A 13 -5.62 31.38 -43.77
N LEU A 14 -4.58 32.15 -43.45
CA LEU A 14 -3.68 31.85 -42.34
C LEU A 14 -4.43 31.89 -41.00
N GLN A 15 -5.27 32.92 -40.79
CA GLN A 15 -6.10 33.03 -39.60
C GLN A 15 -7.03 31.82 -39.42
N ALA A 16 -7.71 31.39 -40.49
CA ALA A 16 -8.56 30.21 -40.44
C ALA A 16 -7.77 28.94 -40.10
N SER A 17 -6.57 28.76 -40.67
CA SER A 17 -5.70 27.63 -40.36
C SER A 17 -5.20 27.63 -38.90
N ILE A 18 -4.94 28.79 -38.31
CA ILE A 18 -4.53 28.91 -36.90
C ILE A 18 -5.69 28.53 -35.98
N ILE A 19 -6.91 29.00 -36.27
CA ILE A 19 -8.10 28.67 -35.48
C ILE A 19 -8.36 27.16 -35.52
N ASP A 20 -8.32 26.55 -36.70
CA ASP A 20 -8.50 25.10 -36.87
C ASP A 20 -7.44 24.29 -36.10
N ALA A 21 -6.17 24.74 -36.12
CA ALA A 21 -5.11 24.10 -35.35
C ALA A 21 -5.33 24.21 -33.82
N ILE A 22 -5.80 25.36 -33.34
CA ILE A 22 -6.10 25.55 -31.91
C ILE A 22 -7.27 24.66 -31.48
N GLU A 23 -8.36 24.62 -32.25
CA GLU A 23 -9.51 23.76 -31.96
C GLU A 23 -9.11 22.28 -31.94
N LYS A 24 -8.22 21.87 -32.87
CA LYS A 24 -7.70 20.50 -32.88
C LYS A 24 -6.86 20.18 -31.63
N ILE A 25 -6.02 21.11 -31.19
CA ILE A 25 -5.22 20.96 -29.96
C ILE A 25 -6.12 20.88 -28.73
N ASP A 26 -7.15 21.72 -28.65
CA ASP A 26 -8.08 21.74 -27.52
C ASP A 26 -8.88 20.43 -27.41
N ASN A 27 -9.40 19.93 -28.54
CA ASN A 27 -10.09 18.64 -28.61
C ASN A 27 -9.17 17.46 -28.26
N GLN A 28 -7.90 17.52 -28.68
CA GLN A 28 -6.93 16.48 -28.30
C GLN A 28 -6.61 16.54 -26.81
N SER A 29 -6.36 17.73 -26.26
CA SER A 29 -6.02 17.91 -24.84
C SER A 29 -7.17 17.49 -23.92
N THR A 30 -8.42 17.78 -24.29
CA THR A 30 -9.60 17.36 -23.52
C THR A 30 -9.74 15.83 -23.51
N THR A 31 -9.48 15.18 -24.65
CA THR A 31 -9.49 13.71 -24.75
C THR A 31 -8.40 13.08 -23.86
N GLU A 32 -7.17 13.58 -23.92
CA GLU A 32 -6.06 13.10 -23.10
C GLU A 32 -6.33 13.30 -21.59
N LEU A 33 -6.95 14.42 -21.21
CA LEU A 33 -7.36 14.66 -19.82
C LEU A 33 -8.40 13.65 -19.31
N HIS A 34 -9.37 13.28 -20.15
CA HIS A 34 -10.34 12.25 -19.82
C HIS A 34 -9.69 10.88 -19.63
N GLU A 35 -8.75 10.50 -20.50
CA GLU A 35 -8.01 9.24 -20.36
C GLU A 35 -7.20 9.20 -19.05
N ILE A 36 -6.58 10.32 -18.67
CA ILE A 36 -5.85 10.43 -17.38
C ILE A 36 -6.80 10.24 -16.20
N GLN A 37 -7.99 10.85 -16.24
CA GLN A 37 -9.00 10.70 -15.18
C GLN A 37 -9.46 9.25 -15.04
N ASP A 38 -9.72 8.57 -16.17
CA ASP A 38 -10.11 7.15 -16.18
C ASP A 38 -9.00 6.25 -15.62
N ILE A 39 -7.73 6.53 -15.96
CA ILE A 39 -6.58 5.80 -15.40
C ILE A 39 -6.49 6.02 -13.89
N GLN A 40 -6.64 7.26 -13.41
CA GLN A 40 -6.59 7.56 -11.98
C GLN A 40 -7.69 6.84 -11.21
N GLU A 41 -8.91 6.80 -11.74
CA GLU A 41 -10.01 6.10 -11.10
C GLU A 41 -9.73 4.60 -11.02
N ARG A 42 -9.24 3.99 -12.12
CA ARG A 42 -8.86 2.57 -12.13
C ARG A 42 -7.76 2.24 -11.11
N ILE A 43 -6.77 3.12 -10.94
CA ILE A 43 -5.72 2.95 -9.93
C ILE A 43 -6.32 3.01 -8.53
N ARG A 44 -7.22 3.96 -8.25
CA ARG A 44 -7.89 4.05 -6.95
C ARG A 44 -8.71 2.80 -6.66
N THR A 45 -9.57 2.38 -7.58
CA THR A 45 -10.39 1.18 -7.37
C THR A 45 -9.55 -0.09 -7.22
N ALA A 46 -8.42 -0.19 -7.93
CA ALA A 46 -7.49 -1.31 -7.76
C ALA A 46 -6.77 -1.27 -6.40
N THR A 47 -6.34 -0.09 -5.97
CA THR A 47 -5.69 0.13 -4.68
C THR A 47 -6.64 -0.21 -3.54
N ASP A 48 -7.86 0.33 -3.56
CA ASP A 48 -8.87 0.11 -2.53
C ASP A 48 -9.21 -1.38 -2.38
N LYS A 49 -9.35 -2.09 -3.51
CA LYS A 49 -9.57 -3.55 -3.53
C LYS A 49 -8.36 -4.35 -3.02
N SER A 50 -7.14 -3.84 -3.18
CA SER A 50 -5.92 -4.51 -2.72
C SER A 50 -5.62 -4.25 -1.24
N THR A 51 -6.10 -3.13 -0.70
CA THR A 51 -5.91 -2.76 0.72
C THR A 51 -6.97 -3.36 1.63
N ASP A 52 -8.06 -3.87 1.07
CA ASP A 52 -9.16 -4.50 1.80
C ASP A 52 -8.66 -5.82 2.44
N GLY A 53 -8.13 -5.72 3.66
CA GLY A 53 -7.61 -6.85 4.44
C GLY A 53 -6.20 -6.68 5.01
N PHE A 54 -5.49 -5.60 4.67
CA PHE A 54 -4.15 -5.34 5.20
C PHE A 54 -4.13 -4.10 6.08
N THR A 55 -3.59 -4.23 7.30
CA THR A 55 -3.30 -3.10 8.18
C THR A 55 -1.80 -2.93 8.28
N LEU A 56 -1.31 -1.73 7.96
CA LEU A 56 0.09 -1.37 8.20
C LEU A 56 0.33 -1.20 9.70
N ILE A 57 1.22 -2.01 10.26
CA ILE A 57 1.60 -1.95 11.67
C ILE A 57 2.97 -1.30 11.77
N SER A 58 3.10 -0.35 12.68
CA SER A 58 4.37 0.34 12.94
C SER A 58 5.47 -0.66 13.35
N PRO A 59 6.73 -0.50 12.89
CA PRO A 59 7.87 -1.30 13.35
C PRO A 59 8.13 -1.14 14.87
N LEU A 60 7.64 -0.05 15.45
CA LEU A 60 7.72 0.25 16.87
C LEU A 60 6.46 -0.15 17.64
N ALA A 61 5.54 -0.89 17.03
CA ALA A 61 4.33 -1.33 17.70
C ALA A 61 4.67 -2.29 18.84
N VAL A 62 4.02 -2.08 19.99
CA VAL A 62 4.23 -2.83 21.23
C VAL A 62 2.95 -3.55 21.63
N CYS A 63 3.08 -4.64 22.38
CA CYS A 63 1.93 -5.33 22.93
C CYS A 63 1.29 -4.53 24.07
N ASP A 64 -0.02 -4.35 24.05
CA ASP A 64 -0.74 -3.60 25.08
C ASP A 64 -0.83 -4.30 26.46
N ILE A 65 -0.31 -5.54 26.57
CA ILE A 65 -0.27 -6.29 27.85
C ILE A 65 1.15 -6.25 28.44
N CYS A 66 2.16 -6.65 27.67
CA CYS A 66 3.53 -6.77 28.18
C CYS A 66 4.43 -5.59 27.82
N HIS A 67 3.98 -4.68 26.94
CA HIS A 67 4.71 -3.50 26.45
C HIS A 67 6.02 -3.81 25.69
N SER A 68 6.26 -5.07 25.34
CA SER A 68 7.38 -5.49 24.48
C SER A 68 7.04 -5.34 22.99
N ASN A 69 8.06 -5.24 22.15
CA ASN A 69 7.89 -5.11 20.70
C ASN A 69 7.13 -6.31 20.11
N LEU A 70 6.16 -6.04 19.22
CA LEU A 70 5.31 -7.07 18.60
C LEU A 70 6.06 -7.94 17.59
N HIS A 71 7.02 -7.37 16.86
CA HIS A 71 7.70 -8.03 15.74
C HIS A 71 8.60 -9.20 16.15
N ALA A 72 8.87 -9.37 17.44
CA ALA A 72 9.66 -10.48 17.95
C ALA A 72 8.88 -11.81 18.03
N GLN A 73 7.55 -11.79 17.96
CA GLN A 73 6.69 -12.96 18.22
C GLN A 73 5.40 -12.89 17.38
N GLU A 74 4.64 -13.99 17.35
CA GLU A 74 3.29 -13.97 16.78
C GLU A 74 2.38 -13.01 17.54
N PHE A 75 1.63 -12.20 16.81
CA PHE A 75 0.73 -11.22 17.39
C PHE A 75 -0.65 -11.17 16.71
N MET A 76 -1.61 -10.61 17.44
CA MET A 76 -2.95 -10.29 16.98
C MET A 76 -3.13 -8.77 17.02
N PHE A 77 -3.57 -8.20 15.91
CA PHE A 77 -3.91 -6.79 15.79
C PHE A 77 -5.41 -6.64 15.56
N PHE A 78 -6.04 -5.68 16.24
CA PHE A 78 -7.48 -5.47 16.20
C PHE A 78 -7.83 -4.17 15.45
N PRO A 79 -9.03 -4.07 14.83
CA PRO A 79 -9.45 -2.85 14.13
C PRO A 79 -9.50 -1.60 15.02
N CYS A 80 -9.64 -1.77 16.34
CA CYS A 80 -9.58 -0.68 17.32
C CYS A 80 -8.17 -0.15 17.57
N GLY A 81 -7.14 -0.69 16.91
CA GLY A 81 -5.75 -0.28 17.06
C GLY A 81 -4.96 -1.01 18.15
N HIS A 82 -5.62 -1.84 18.96
CA HIS A 82 -4.95 -2.62 20.00
C HIS A 82 -4.26 -3.86 19.42
N ALA A 83 -3.12 -4.19 20.00
CA ALA A 83 -2.23 -5.23 19.52
C ALA A 83 -1.66 -6.05 20.68
N PHE A 84 -1.64 -7.37 20.51
CA PHE A 84 -1.25 -8.30 21.55
C PHE A 84 -0.38 -9.41 21.00
N HIS A 85 0.66 -9.82 21.73
CA HIS A 85 1.26 -11.13 21.45
C HIS A 85 0.21 -12.22 21.63
N THR A 86 0.25 -13.23 20.78
CA THR A 86 -0.71 -14.33 20.80
C THR A 86 -0.74 -15.02 22.17
N GLU A 87 0.43 -15.22 22.78
CA GLU A 87 0.56 -15.77 24.13
C GLU A 87 -0.01 -14.85 25.22
N CYS A 88 0.30 -13.55 25.16
CA CYS A 88 -0.21 -12.57 26.12
C CYS A 88 -1.74 -12.53 26.10
N TYR A 89 -2.31 -12.49 24.91
CA TYR A 89 -3.77 -12.51 24.72
C TYR A 89 -4.39 -13.79 25.30
N ASN A 90 -3.87 -14.96 24.94
CA ASN A 90 -4.41 -16.24 25.38
C ASN A 90 -4.29 -16.43 26.90
N SER A 91 -3.18 -16.00 27.50
CA SER A 91 -2.97 -16.03 28.94
C SER A 91 -3.98 -15.15 29.67
N LYS A 92 -4.15 -13.90 29.21
CA LYS A 92 -5.12 -12.95 29.79
C LYS A 92 -6.55 -13.44 29.62
N LEU A 93 -6.91 -13.97 28.45
CA LEU A 93 -8.22 -14.55 28.20
C LEU A 93 -8.54 -15.71 29.16
N LYS A 94 -7.59 -16.63 29.39
CA LYS A 94 -7.76 -17.72 30.37
C LYS A 94 -7.99 -17.20 31.79
N ASN A 95 -7.25 -16.18 32.20
CA ASN A 95 -7.43 -15.57 33.52
C ASN A 95 -8.80 -14.90 33.65
N ASP A 96 -9.23 -14.14 32.64
CA ASP A 96 -10.54 -13.49 32.64
C ASP A 96 -11.70 -14.52 32.60
N PHE A 97 -11.49 -15.70 32.01
CA PHE A 97 -12.44 -16.82 32.11
C PHE A 97 -12.49 -17.40 33.52
N ASN A 98 -11.34 -17.56 34.19
CA ASN A 98 -11.29 -18.02 35.57
C ASN A 98 -11.98 -17.03 36.52
N ASP A 99 -11.71 -15.73 36.37
CA ASP A 99 -12.33 -14.67 37.17
C ASP A 99 -13.84 -14.61 36.97
N ARG A 100 -14.30 -14.75 35.71
CA ARG A 100 -15.74 -14.85 35.41
C ARG A 100 -16.37 -16.09 36.01
N LYS A 101 -15.70 -17.24 35.93
CA LYS A 101 -16.20 -18.48 36.55
C LYS A 101 -16.36 -18.31 38.06
N LEU A 102 -15.35 -17.73 38.72
CA LEU A 102 -15.42 -17.43 40.15
C LEU A 102 -16.58 -16.49 40.46
N MET A 103 -16.78 -15.40 39.70
CA MET A 103 -17.93 -14.50 39.93
C MET A 103 -19.29 -15.17 39.70
N MET A 104 -19.39 -16.08 38.72
CA MET A 104 -20.62 -16.84 38.47
C MET A 104 -20.99 -17.77 39.62
N ASP A 105 -20.00 -18.39 40.27
CA ASP A 105 -20.22 -19.22 41.46
C ASP A 105 -20.77 -18.39 42.64
N PHE A 106 -20.48 -17.08 42.69
CA PHE A 106 -21.00 -16.17 43.71
C PHE A 106 -22.37 -15.55 43.37
N ASN A 107 -22.75 -15.43 42.10
CA ASN A 107 -24.02 -14.80 41.71
C ASN A 107 -24.67 -15.49 40.48
N PRO A 108 -25.45 -16.57 40.70
CA PRO A 108 -25.99 -17.39 39.61
C PRO A 108 -27.05 -16.68 38.74
N GLY A 109 -27.46 -15.44 39.08
CA GLY A 109 -28.50 -14.68 38.37
C GLY A 109 -28.02 -13.71 37.29
N THR A 110 -26.71 -13.48 37.12
CA THR A 110 -26.20 -12.53 36.12
C THR A 110 -26.31 -13.08 34.70
N GLN A 111 -26.91 -12.29 33.79
CA GLN A 111 -27.08 -12.63 32.37
C GLN A 111 -25.74 -12.97 31.70
N LYS A 112 -25.76 -14.07 30.95
CA LYS A 112 -24.60 -14.55 30.17
C LYS A 112 -24.53 -13.78 28.86
N PHE A 113 -23.57 -12.86 28.72
CA PHE A 113 -23.12 -12.46 27.40
C PHE A 113 -22.21 -13.57 26.86
N THR A 114 -22.80 -14.52 26.13
CA THR A 114 -22.04 -15.53 25.41
C THR A 114 -21.35 -14.84 24.23
N VAL A 115 -20.09 -14.48 24.43
CA VAL A 115 -19.21 -14.13 23.31
C VAL A 115 -18.91 -15.42 22.57
N THR A 116 -19.77 -15.75 21.62
CA THR A 116 -19.63 -16.90 20.72
C THR A 116 -18.36 -16.72 19.90
N ASN A 117 -17.29 -17.47 20.21
CA ASN A 117 -16.07 -17.73 19.39
C ASN A 117 -15.27 -16.55 18.81
N HIS A 118 -15.78 -15.33 18.81
CA HIS A 118 -15.12 -14.17 18.26
C HIS A 118 -14.04 -13.73 19.24
N LYS A 119 -12.78 -13.76 18.80
CA LYS A 119 -11.66 -13.16 19.55
C LYS A 119 -11.93 -11.66 19.66
N LEU A 120 -12.44 -11.20 20.80
CA LEU A 120 -12.69 -9.79 21.10
C LEU A 120 -11.45 -9.11 21.68
N CYS A 121 -11.29 -7.82 21.42
CA CYS A 121 -10.24 -7.02 22.03
C CYS A 121 -10.39 -7.03 23.55
N LEU A 122 -9.33 -7.41 24.28
CA LEU A 122 -9.35 -7.49 25.74
C LEU A 122 -9.41 -6.12 26.44
N ILE A 123 -9.12 -5.04 25.71
CA ILE A 123 -9.14 -3.67 26.25
C ILE A 123 -10.50 -3.02 26.03
N CYS A 124 -10.96 -2.95 24.78
CA CYS A 124 -12.21 -2.25 24.48
C CYS A 124 -13.45 -3.15 24.48
N SER A 125 -13.30 -4.48 24.39
CA SER A 125 -14.40 -5.46 24.29
C SER A 125 -15.39 -5.25 23.12
N ILE A 126 -15.07 -4.35 22.17
CA ILE A 126 -15.97 -3.98 21.07
C ILE A 126 -15.56 -4.64 19.75
N SER A 127 -14.25 -4.67 19.45
CA SER A 127 -13.75 -5.14 18.15
C SER A 127 -13.38 -6.62 18.17
N SER A 128 -13.67 -7.34 17.09
CA SER A 128 -13.24 -8.72 16.87
C SER A 128 -12.15 -8.84 15.82
N VAL A 129 -11.25 -9.82 15.97
CA VAL A 129 -10.19 -10.12 14.97
C VAL A 129 -10.78 -10.58 13.63
N GLU A 130 -11.95 -11.23 13.66
CA GLU A 130 -12.58 -11.78 12.45
C GLU A 130 -13.09 -10.72 11.46
N LEU A 131 -13.12 -9.44 11.86
CA LEU A 131 -13.39 -8.33 10.95
C LEU A 131 -12.20 -8.04 10.02
N ILE A 132 -11.04 -8.63 10.28
CA ILE A 132 -9.85 -8.52 9.44
C ILE A 132 -9.65 -9.91 8.83
N GLY A 133 -10.17 -10.11 7.62
CA GLY A 133 -10.42 -11.41 6.99
C GLY A 133 -9.23 -12.36 6.76
N VAL A 134 -8.04 -12.11 7.31
CA VAL A 134 -6.89 -13.04 7.26
C VAL A 134 -5.88 -12.71 8.38
N PRO A 135 -5.30 -13.71 9.07
CA PRO A 135 -4.22 -13.49 10.04
C PRO A 135 -2.97 -12.94 9.34
N TYR A 136 -2.35 -11.95 9.97
CA TYR A 136 -1.31 -11.09 9.41
C TYR A 136 -0.02 -11.80 8.97
N PHE A 137 0.54 -11.33 7.85
CA PHE A 137 1.90 -11.64 7.40
C PHE A 137 2.90 -10.69 8.07
N THR A 138 4.05 -11.20 8.50
CA THR A 138 5.15 -10.35 8.97
C THR A 138 5.95 -9.83 7.76
N TYR A 139 6.63 -8.69 7.91
CA TYR A 139 7.46 -8.07 6.86
C TYR A 139 8.48 -9.04 6.23
N TYR A 140 8.92 -10.08 6.95
CA TYR A 140 9.82 -11.10 6.43
C TYR A 140 9.19 -11.95 5.30
N GLN A 141 7.88 -12.22 5.36
CA GLN A 141 7.19 -12.95 4.29
C GLN A 141 7.02 -12.11 3.02
N LEU A 142 7.01 -10.78 3.11
CA LEU A 142 7.00 -9.88 1.95
C LEU A 142 8.31 -9.96 1.15
N GLN A 143 9.46 -10.13 1.80
CA GLN A 143 10.72 -10.37 1.10
C GLN A 143 10.74 -11.72 0.38
N GLU A 144 10.19 -12.76 1.00
CA GLU A 144 10.07 -14.09 0.36
C GLU A 144 9.07 -14.09 -0.80
N MET A 145 7.93 -13.39 -0.69
CA MET A 145 6.98 -13.26 -1.79
C MET A 145 7.54 -12.43 -2.95
N ASN A 146 8.28 -11.35 -2.67
CA ASN A 146 8.98 -10.57 -3.69
C ASN A 146 10.11 -11.38 -4.34
N ALA A 147 10.79 -12.25 -3.59
CA ALA A 147 11.79 -13.18 -4.14
C ALA A 147 11.15 -14.30 -4.99
N SER A 148 9.94 -14.73 -4.64
CA SER A 148 9.20 -15.81 -5.35
C SER A 148 8.48 -15.34 -6.62
N GLN A 149 8.19 -14.03 -6.74
CA GLN A 149 7.61 -13.44 -7.95
C GLN A 149 8.66 -12.95 -8.96
N LEU A 150 9.94 -13.07 -8.63
CA LEU A 150 11.08 -12.87 -9.54
C LEU A 150 11.54 -14.20 -10.16
N GLU A 151 10.61 -15.03 -10.66
CA GLU A 151 10.98 -15.92 -11.77
C GLU A 151 11.24 -15.00 -12.97
N PRO A 152 12.47 -14.96 -13.52
CA PRO A 152 12.80 -14.04 -14.59
C PRO A 152 11.90 -14.36 -15.78
N PHE A 153 11.09 -13.38 -16.17
CA PHE A 153 10.38 -13.38 -17.44
C PHE A 153 11.41 -13.75 -18.51
N LYS A 154 11.29 -14.94 -19.12
CA LYS A 154 12.11 -15.40 -20.26
C LYS A 154 11.74 -14.63 -21.54
N GLY A 155 11.66 -13.31 -21.44
CA GLY A 155 11.66 -12.42 -22.59
C GLY A 155 13.08 -12.36 -23.13
N ARG A 156 13.26 -12.63 -24.42
CA ARG A 156 14.55 -12.50 -25.12
C ARG A 156 15.18 -11.15 -24.77
N PRO A 157 16.45 -11.12 -24.33
CA PRO A 157 17.18 -9.87 -24.22
C PRO A 157 17.35 -9.28 -25.62
N VAL A 158 16.80 -8.09 -25.85
CA VAL A 158 17.22 -7.23 -26.94
C VAL A 158 18.54 -6.61 -26.48
N LEU A 159 19.64 -7.11 -27.03
CA LEU A 159 20.97 -6.55 -26.81
C LEU A 159 21.03 -5.20 -27.53
N ILE A 160 20.99 -4.12 -26.76
CA ILE A 160 21.48 -2.81 -27.19
C ILE A 160 22.94 -2.77 -26.77
N THR A 161 23.84 -2.91 -27.72
CA THR A 161 25.27 -2.71 -27.52
C THR A 161 25.53 -1.21 -27.55
N ASP A 162 25.72 -0.60 -26.39
CA ASP A 162 26.27 0.74 -26.27
C ASP A 162 27.80 0.66 -26.37
N ASP A 163 28.31 1.02 -27.55
CA ASP A 163 29.72 1.32 -27.78
C ASP A 163 30.06 2.63 -27.04
N ARG A 164 30.54 2.53 -25.80
CA ARG A 164 31.29 3.62 -25.16
C ARG A 164 32.65 3.14 -24.72
N ASN A 165 33.59 3.62 -25.52
CA ASN A 165 35.03 3.58 -25.41
C ASN A 165 35.48 4.22 -24.08
N GLU A 166 35.85 3.39 -23.09
CA GLU A 166 36.58 3.83 -21.90
C GLU A 166 38.08 3.70 -22.19
N ASN A 167 38.69 4.84 -22.53
CA ASN A 167 40.14 5.00 -22.48
C ASN A 167 40.53 5.25 -21.02
N ASP A 168 41.41 4.37 -20.53
CA ASP A 168 42.65 4.64 -19.79
C ASP A 168 42.71 5.86 -18.87
N ASP A 169 43.02 5.62 -17.59
CA ASP A 169 44.20 6.19 -16.94
C ASP A 169 44.46 5.47 -15.61
N GLU A 170 45.43 4.55 -15.62
CA GLU A 170 46.10 4.00 -14.43
C GLU A 170 46.98 5.08 -13.79
N TYR A 171 46.76 5.39 -12.51
CA TYR A 171 47.72 6.13 -11.69
C TYR A 171 48.26 5.22 -10.59
N ASP A 172 49.48 4.74 -10.83
CA ASP A 172 50.37 4.10 -9.86
C ASP A 172 50.85 5.15 -8.85
N ASN A 173 50.77 4.84 -7.56
CA ASN A 173 51.32 5.66 -6.48
C ASN A 173 51.95 4.73 -5.45
N SER A 174 53.17 4.31 -5.76
CA SER A 174 54.13 3.79 -4.80
C SER A 174 55.12 4.91 -4.46
N GLU A 175 55.01 5.47 -3.26
CA GLU A 175 56.16 6.13 -2.62
C GLU A 175 56.34 5.56 -1.21
N ASP A 176 57.48 4.89 -1.08
CA ASP A 176 58.18 4.52 0.14
C ASP A 176 58.35 5.73 1.07
N TYR A 177 58.16 5.53 2.39
CA TYR A 177 59.04 6.04 3.46
C TYR A 177 58.75 5.32 4.78
#